data_AF-A0A1Y1JPN7-F1
#
_entry.id   AF-A0A1Y1JPN7-F1
#
_cell.length_a   1.000
_cell.length_b   1.000
_cell.length_c   1.000
_cell.angle_alpha   90.00
_cell.angle_beta   90.00
_cell.angle_gamma   90.00
#
_symmetry.space_group_name_H-M   'P 1'
#
loop_
_entity.id
_entity.type
_entity.pdbx_description
1 polymer ?
#
loop_
_entity_poly.entity_id
_entity_poly.type
_entity_poly.pdbx_seq_one_letter_code
_entity_poly.pdbx_strand_id
1 'polypeptide(L)'
;MTNVIYKFAGVFHELEKIMNNSHSSEKSPNEDNFKEIKENTFKEFSNIESICKKFDYYTTSIQGNHSSSMLNESSCIYLYYWLYYYKNEKRNIENVKKLYKALIKADSTSHQNLCPRSGYTKISDDEMSKLKDLHDMYTYLNNIQNNGTSQCNDKCSCAKKCADLYMKYKNACESNNNSGFCNELKNVTDKYNALSTTKCSGQLTYIMLPLFKRNHTSVRIAITIFVILLISITLLVVHKFTPYISCFQGTLRRKRNKWNNIDEDYDIFQSYNNESNSTIKSRHHILYLKD
;
A
#
# COMPACT_ATOMS: atom_id res chain seq x y z
N MET A 1 -10.81 -10.04 4.83
CA MET A 1 -10.58 -11.40 4.30
C MET A 1 -9.15 -11.41 3.78
N THR A 2 -8.22 -11.81 4.64
CA THR A 2 -6.76 -11.74 4.41
C THR A 2 -6.41 -12.56 3.18
N ASN A 3 -5.75 -11.97 2.18
CA ASN A 3 -5.47 -12.59 0.87
C ASN A 3 -4.67 -13.88 0.96
N VAL A 4 -5.40 -14.99 1.03
CA VAL A 4 -4.88 -16.36 1.09
C VAL A 4 -4.18 -16.77 -0.21
N ILE A 5 -4.45 -16.06 -1.32
CA ILE A 5 -3.94 -16.40 -2.66
C ILE A 5 -2.41 -16.46 -2.74
N TYR A 6 -1.71 -15.64 -1.97
CA TYR A 6 -0.25 -15.55 -2.04
C TYR A 6 0.44 -16.83 -1.58
N LYS A 7 -0.16 -17.58 -0.66
CA LYS A 7 0.37 -18.88 -0.20
C LYS A 7 0.51 -19.91 -1.33
N PHE A 8 -0.18 -19.69 -2.45
CA PHE A 8 -0.13 -20.57 -3.61
C PHE A 8 1.01 -20.25 -4.57
N ALA A 9 1.64 -19.08 -4.47
CA ALA A 9 2.73 -18.70 -5.38
C ALA A 9 3.86 -19.74 -5.38
N GLY A 10 4.14 -20.35 -4.22
CA GLY A 10 5.17 -21.39 -4.10
C GLY A 10 4.93 -22.64 -4.94
N VAL A 11 3.68 -22.97 -5.28
CA VAL A 11 3.33 -24.17 -6.08
C VAL A 11 3.07 -23.86 -7.56
N PHE A 12 3.08 -22.59 -7.96
CA PHE A 12 2.80 -22.19 -9.34
C PHE A 12 3.75 -22.81 -10.35
N HIS A 13 5.02 -23.00 -10.00
CA HIS A 13 5.99 -23.65 -10.87
C HIS A 13 5.63 -25.12 -11.19
N GLU A 14 4.98 -25.85 -10.28
CA GLU A 14 4.50 -27.22 -10.52
C GLU A 14 3.28 -27.20 -11.44
N LEU A 15 2.35 -26.28 -11.16
CA LEU A 15 1.14 -26.07 -11.97
C LEU A 15 1.48 -25.59 -13.38
N GLU A 16 2.52 -24.77 -13.53
CA GLU A 16 3.05 -24.32 -14.81
C GLU A 16 3.65 -25.47 -15.62
N LYS A 17 4.37 -26.39 -14.97
CA LYS A 17 4.84 -27.63 -15.63
C LYS A 17 3.67 -28.48 -16.11
N ILE A 18 2.64 -28.67 -15.27
CA ILE A 18 1.44 -29.42 -15.66
C ILE A 18 0.76 -28.75 -16.84
N MET A 19 0.54 -27.43 -16.76
CA MET A 19 -0.02 -26.64 -17.85
C MET A 19 0.80 -26.80 -19.13
N ASN A 20 2.11 -26.67 -19.09
CA ASN A 20 2.93 -26.75 -20.30
C ASN A 20 2.94 -28.16 -20.89
N ASN A 21 3.05 -29.19 -20.05
CA ASN A 21 3.17 -30.59 -20.49
C ASN A 21 1.82 -31.26 -20.79
N SER A 22 0.68 -30.66 -20.42
CA SER A 22 -0.63 -31.25 -20.68
C SER A 22 -0.90 -31.26 -22.18
N HIS A 23 -0.79 -32.45 -22.77
CA HIS A 23 -1.10 -32.79 -24.15
C HIS A 23 -1.83 -34.14 -24.12
N SER A 24 -3.14 -34.18 -24.38
CA SER A 24 -3.81 -35.47 -24.59
C SER A 24 -3.81 -35.82 -26.08
N SER A 25 -3.64 -37.11 -26.37
CA SER A 25 -3.92 -37.75 -27.66
C SER A 25 -5.41 -38.10 -27.83
N GLU A 26 -6.21 -37.92 -26.78
CA GLU A 26 -7.66 -38.17 -26.77
C GLU A 26 -8.46 -36.88 -26.91
N LYS A 27 -9.65 -36.99 -27.52
CA LYS A 27 -10.61 -35.89 -27.65
C LYS A 27 -10.92 -35.30 -26.27
N SER A 28 -10.89 -33.98 -26.21
CA SER A 28 -11.29 -33.18 -25.06
C SER A 28 -12.67 -33.62 -24.54
N PRO A 29 -12.83 -34.00 -23.26
CA PRO A 29 -14.13 -34.35 -22.69
C PRO A 29 -15.15 -33.21 -22.81
N ASN A 30 -14.67 -31.98 -22.94
CA ASN A 30 -15.44 -30.74 -22.98
C ASN A 30 -15.50 -30.11 -24.39
N GLU A 31 -15.09 -30.83 -25.45
CA GLU A 31 -14.97 -30.27 -26.81
C GLU A 31 -16.27 -29.60 -27.28
N ASP A 32 -17.43 -30.21 -27.00
CA ASP A 32 -18.73 -29.66 -27.37
C ASP A 32 -19.13 -28.45 -26.51
N ASN A 33 -18.85 -28.48 -25.21
CA ASN A 33 -19.16 -27.36 -24.30
C ASN A 33 -18.34 -26.11 -24.64
N PHE A 34 -17.08 -26.30 -25.04
CA PHE A 34 -16.20 -25.19 -25.40
C PHE A 34 -16.56 -24.54 -26.75
N LYS A 35 -17.32 -25.19 -27.63
CA LYS A 35 -17.81 -24.59 -28.90
C LYS A 35 -18.72 -23.38 -28.67
N GLU A 36 -19.35 -23.28 -27.51
CA GLU A 36 -20.17 -22.12 -27.15
C GLU A 36 -19.33 -20.86 -26.84
N ILE A 37 -18.04 -21.03 -26.51
CA ILE A 37 -17.11 -19.94 -26.23
C ILE A 37 -16.51 -19.44 -27.55
N LYS A 38 -17.20 -18.49 -28.17
CA LYS A 38 -16.84 -17.98 -29.50
C LYS A 38 -15.83 -16.84 -29.44
N GLU A 39 -14.90 -16.83 -30.39
CA GLU A 39 -13.85 -15.81 -30.52
C GLU A 39 -14.42 -14.39 -30.69
N ASN A 40 -15.55 -14.26 -31.38
CA ASN A 40 -16.24 -12.97 -31.54
C ASN A 40 -16.73 -12.35 -30.22
N THR A 41 -16.85 -13.14 -29.15
CA THR A 41 -17.29 -12.72 -27.81
C THR A 41 -16.12 -12.24 -26.96
N PHE A 42 -14.91 -12.73 -27.24
CA PHE A 42 -13.70 -12.49 -26.46
C PHE A 42 -12.56 -11.99 -27.35
N LYS A 43 -12.83 -10.93 -28.13
CA LYS A 43 -11.92 -10.38 -29.16
C LYS A 43 -10.57 -9.90 -28.61
N GLU A 44 -10.46 -9.69 -27.30
CA GLU A 44 -9.21 -9.28 -26.67
C GLU A 44 -8.21 -10.41 -26.44
N PHE A 45 -8.62 -11.67 -26.64
CA PHE A 45 -7.77 -12.84 -26.47
C PHE A 45 -7.43 -13.43 -27.83
N SER A 46 -6.15 -13.69 -28.06
CA SER A 46 -5.70 -14.39 -29.26
C SER A 46 -5.98 -15.89 -29.12
N ASN A 47 -6.65 -16.46 -30.13
CA ASN A 47 -6.87 -17.89 -30.29
C ASN A 47 -7.61 -18.55 -29.10
N ILE A 48 -8.90 -18.20 -28.95
CA ILE A 48 -9.79 -18.77 -27.92
C ILE A 48 -9.83 -20.30 -27.96
N GLU A 49 -9.81 -20.90 -29.14
CA GLU A 49 -9.82 -22.36 -29.29
C GLU A 49 -8.61 -23.01 -28.60
N SER A 50 -7.41 -22.44 -28.80
CA SER A 50 -6.20 -22.88 -28.11
C SER A 50 -6.29 -22.72 -26.60
N ILE A 51 -6.91 -21.64 -26.13
CA ILE A 51 -7.13 -21.40 -24.70
C ILE A 51 -8.05 -22.49 -24.11
N CYS A 52 -9.19 -22.76 -24.76
CA CYS A 52 -10.13 -23.80 -24.34
C CYS A 52 -9.45 -25.17 -24.28
N LYS A 53 -8.73 -25.57 -25.34
CA LYS A 53 -8.00 -26.84 -25.39
C LYS A 53 -6.98 -26.96 -24.24
N LYS A 54 -6.21 -25.90 -24.00
CA LYS A 54 -5.18 -25.91 -22.96
C LYS A 54 -5.78 -25.95 -21.55
N PHE A 55 -6.85 -25.19 -21.33
CA PHE A 55 -7.62 -25.20 -20.09
C PHE A 55 -8.16 -26.60 -19.78
N ASP A 56 -8.75 -27.24 -20.79
CA ASP A 56 -9.32 -28.58 -20.67
C ASP A 56 -8.28 -29.65 -20.29
N TYR A 57 -7.15 -29.66 -20.99
CA TYR A 57 -6.07 -30.60 -20.71
C TYR A 57 -5.49 -30.40 -19.31
N TYR A 58 -5.33 -29.15 -18.91
CA TYR A 58 -4.85 -28.83 -17.57
C TYR A 58 -5.80 -29.33 -16.48
N THR A 59 -7.08 -28.98 -16.56
CA THR A 59 -8.09 -29.34 -15.55
C THR A 59 -8.28 -30.86 -15.45
N THR A 60 -8.29 -31.55 -16.60
CA THR A 60 -8.34 -33.02 -16.67
C THR A 60 -7.10 -33.66 -16.04
N SER A 61 -5.91 -33.13 -16.32
CA SER A 61 -4.65 -33.62 -15.73
C SER A 61 -4.63 -33.46 -14.20
N ILE A 62 -5.12 -32.33 -13.69
CA ILE A 62 -5.19 -32.09 -12.25
C ILE A 62 -6.18 -33.03 -11.57
N GLN A 63 -7.33 -33.32 -12.20
CA GLN A 63 -8.33 -34.25 -11.70
C GLN A 63 -7.81 -35.69 -11.66
N GLY A 64 -7.11 -36.15 -12.70
CA GLY A 64 -6.57 -37.50 -12.79
C GLY A 64 -5.45 -37.79 -11.78
N ASN A 65 -4.72 -36.76 -11.33
CA ASN A 65 -3.55 -36.93 -10.46
C ASN A 65 -3.88 -37.13 -8.96
N HIS A 66 -5.13 -37.43 -8.58
CA HIS A 66 -5.57 -37.60 -7.16
C HIS A 66 -4.95 -36.56 -6.22
N SER A 67 -5.06 -35.29 -6.58
CA SER A 67 -4.35 -34.19 -5.95
C SER A 67 -4.98 -33.75 -4.63
N SER A 68 -4.15 -33.22 -3.72
CA SER A 68 -4.58 -32.71 -2.41
C SER A 68 -5.51 -31.49 -2.55
N SER A 69 -6.32 -31.20 -1.53
CA SER A 69 -7.23 -30.03 -1.53
C SER A 69 -6.50 -28.69 -1.77
N MET A 70 -5.24 -28.58 -1.34
CA MET A 70 -4.39 -27.41 -1.57
C MET A 70 -3.97 -27.25 -3.04
N LEU A 71 -3.69 -28.36 -3.74
CA LEU A 71 -3.43 -28.35 -5.18
C LEU A 71 -4.67 -27.96 -5.99
N ASN A 72 -5.86 -28.33 -5.53
CA ASN A 72 -7.11 -27.97 -6.19
C ASN A 72 -7.48 -26.48 -6.07
N GLU A 73 -7.25 -25.85 -4.91
CA GLU A 73 -7.50 -24.41 -4.77
C GLU A 73 -6.44 -23.59 -5.53
N SER A 74 -5.18 -24.01 -5.44
CA SER A 74 -4.09 -23.35 -6.18
C SER A 74 -4.20 -23.52 -7.69
N SER A 75 -4.72 -24.64 -8.21
CA SER A 75 -4.91 -24.85 -9.65
C SER A 75 -5.88 -23.83 -10.25
N CYS A 76 -6.96 -23.51 -9.54
CA CYS A 76 -7.91 -22.47 -9.94
C CYS A 76 -7.25 -21.08 -9.99
N ILE A 77 -6.53 -20.69 -8.93
CA ILE A 77 -5.85 -19.39 -8.90
C ILE A 77 -4.77 -19.31 -9.98
N TYR A 78 -4.04 -20.40 -10.20
CA TYR A 78 -3.03 -20.47 -11.26
C TYR A 78 -3.64 -20.35 -12.66
N LEU A 79 -4.78 -21.00 -12.95
CA LEU A 79 -5.46 -20.83 -14.24
C LEU A 79 -5.84 -19.37 -14.50
N TYR A 80 -6.37 -18.69 -13.48
CA TYR A 80 -6.70 -17.28 -13.57
C TYR A 80 -5.47 -16.41 -13.81
N TYR A 81 -4.37 -16.67 -13.07
CA TYR A 81 -3.07 -16.05 -13.29
C TYR A 81 -2.54 -16.28 -14.71
N TRP A 82 -2.67 -17.51 -15.21
CA TRP A 82 -2.19 -17.90 -16.54
C TRP A 82 -2.94 -17.15 -17.65
N LEU A 83 -4.26 -17.05 -17.56
CA LEU A 83 -5.06 -16.26 -18.49
C LEU A 83 -4.67 -14.78 -18.46
N TYR A 84 -4.47 -14.23 -17.25
CA TYR A 84 -4.13 -12.83 -17.07
C TYR A 84 -2.78 -12.46 -17.69
N TYR A 85 -1.73 -13.27 -17.47
CA TYR A 85 -0.38 -12.91 -17.91
C TYR A 85 0.02 -13.43 -19.28
N TYR A 86 -0.45 -14.62 -19.68
CA TYR A 86 0.03 -15.28 -20.90
C TYR A 86 -0.97 -15.24 -22.04
N LYS A 87 -2.25 -14.92 -21.78
CA LYS A 87 -3.31 -14.92 -22.80
C LYS A 87 -4.01 -13.58 -23.00
N ASN A 88 -3.81 -12.63 -22.08
CA ASN A 88 -4.38 -11.30 -22.17
C ASN A 88 -3.31 -10.24 -22.42
N GLU A 89 -3.04 -9.94 -23.69
CA GLU A 89 -2.04 -8.96 -24.11
C GLU A 89 -2.31 -7.57 -23.53
N LYS A 90 -3.59 -7.21 -23.35
CA LYS A 90 -4.03 -5.90 -22.83
C LYS A 90 -4.13 -5.85 -21.30
N ARG A 91 -3.93 -6.98 -20.60
CA ARG A 91 -4.03 -7.11 -19.12
C ARG A 91 -5.30 -6.49 -18.50
N ASN A 92 -6.42 -6.48 -19.23
CA ASN A 92 -7.71 -6.09 -18.69
C ASN A 92 -8.30 -7.19 -17.79
N ILE A 93 -8.34 -6.95 -16.47
CA ILE A 93 -8.80 -7.93 -15.49
C ILE A 93 -10.28 -8.32 -15.63
N GLU A 94 -11.13 -7.40 -16.08
CA GLU A 94 -12.57 -7.65 -16.24
C GLU A 94 -12.83 -8.62 -17.39
N ASN A 95 -12.09 -8.47 -18.49
CA ASN A 95 -12.17 -9.40 -19.62
C ASN A 95 -11.67 -10.79 -19.23
N VAL A 96 -10.60 -10.89 -18.43
CA VAL A 96 -10.12 -12.18 -17.88
C VAL A 96 -11.18 -12.81 -16.99
N LYS A 97 -11.85 -12.02 -16.13
CA LYS A 97 -12.94 -12.51 -15.28
C LYS A 97 -14.08 -13.09 -16.12
N LYS A 98 -14.49 -12.41 -17.19
CA LYS A 98 -15.56 -12.89 -18.09
C LYS A 98 -15.17 -14.19 -18.78
N LEU A 99 -13.98 -14.26 -19.38
CA LEU A 99 -13.52 -15.47 -20.07
C LEU A 99 -13.36 -16.63 -19.09
N TYR A 100 -12.73 -16.40 -17.94
CA TYR A 100 -12.52 -17.45 -16.94
C TYR A 100 -13.85 -18.01 -16.39
N LYS A 101 -14.86 -17.16 -16.19
CA LYS A 101 -16.23 -17.61 -15.86
C LYS A 101 -16.82 -18.52 -16.94
N ALA A 102 -16.67 -18.16 -18.21
CA ALA A 102 -17.18 -18.95 -19.31
C ALA A 102 -16.46 -20.31 -19.38
N LEU A 103 -15.14 -20.32 -19.23
CA LEU A 103 -14.33 -21.54 -19.22
C LEU A 103 -14.73 -22.49 -18.08
N ILE A 104 -14.87 -21.97 -16.85
CA ILE A 104 -15.32 -22.78 -15.70
C ILE A 104 -16.72 -23.34 -15.94
N LYS A 105 -17.64 -22.55 -16.50
CA LYS A 105 -19.02 -23.01 -16.73
C LYS A 105 -19.07 -24.17 -17.74
N ALA A 106 -18.24 -24.10 -18.78
CA ALA A 106 -18.15 -25.11 -19.83
C ALA A 106 -17.39 -26.37 -19.40
N ASP A 107 -16.63 -26.30 -18.31
CA ASP A 107 -15.85 -27.41 -17.79
C ASP A 107 -16.73 -28.48 -17.11
N SER A 108 -16.46 -29.76 -17.37
CA SER A 108 -17.06 -30.92 -16.71
C SER A 108 -16.20 -31.52 -15.59
N THR A 109 -14.97 -31.04 -15.40
CA THR A 109 -14.12 -31.49 -14.29
C THR A 109 -14.60 -30.94 -12.94
N SER A 110 -14.00 -31.42 -11.85
CA SER A 110 -14.24 -30.87 -10.51
C SER A 110 -14.00 -29.35 -10.41
N HIS A 111 -13.20 -28.75 -11.30
CA HIS A 111 -12.93 -27.31 -11.32
C HIS A 111 -14.19 -26.46 -11.57
N GLN A 112 -15.21 -27.00 -12.26
CA GLN A 112 -16.51 -26.36 -12.44
C GLN A 112 -17.12 -25.93 -11.09
N ASN A 113 -16.99 -26.78 -10.08
CA ASN A 113 -17.55 -26.56 -8.74
C ASN A 113 -16.54 -25.94 -7.76
N LEU A 114 -15.25 -26.20 -7.94
CA LEU A 114 -14.18 -25.74 -7.04
C LEU A 114 -13.79 -24.29 -7.32
N CYS A 115 -13.52 -23.92 -8.57
CA CYS A 115 -12.97 -22.62 -8.91
C CYS A 115 -13.88 -21.42 -8.61
N PRO A 116 -15.23 -21.52 -8.67
CA PRO A 116 -16.09 -20.44 -8.19
C PRO A 116 -15.86 -20.07 -6.71
N ARG A 117 -15.32 -20.99 -5.90
CA ARG A 117 -15.08 -20.80 -4.46
C ARG A 117 -13.69 -20.26 -4.14
N SER A 118 -12.77 -20.23 -5.11
CA SER A 118 -11.37 -19.79 -4.88
C SER A 118 -11.21 -18.29 -4.64
N GLY A 119 -12.27 -17.49 -4.88
CA GLY A 119 -12.25 -16.06 -4.65
C GLY A 119 -11.54 -15.25 -5.73
N TYR A 120 -11.21 -15.85 -6.89
CA TYR A 120 -10.52 -15.16 -8.00
C TYR A 120 -11.21 -13.85 -8.45
N THR A 121 -12.53 -13.75 -8.27
CA THR A 121 -13.33 -12.58 -8.64
C THR A 121 -12.94 -11.32 -7.87
N LYS A 122 -12.34 -11.47 -6.68
CA LYS A 122 -11.89 -10.38 -5.81
C LYS A 122 -10.46 -9.95 -6.10
N ILE A 123 -9.72 -10.71 -6.93
CA ILE A 123 -8.35 -10.38 -7.27
C ILE A 123 -8.33 -9.09 -8.10
N SER A 124 -7.41 -8.20 -7.75
CA SER A 124 -7.09 -6.92 -8.38
C SER A 124 -5.77 -6.98 -9.15
N ASP A 125 -5.51 -5.98 -9.99
CA ASP A 125 -4.27 -5.90 -10.79
C ASP A 125 -3.00 -5.77 -9.91
N ASP A 126 -3.10 -5.08 -8.77
CA ASP A 126 -2.02 -4.98 -7.78
C ASP A 126 -1.72 -6.34 -7.15
N GLU A 127 -2.75 -7.09 -6.77
CA GLU A 127 -2.60 -8.43 -6.20
C GLU A 127 -2.02 -9.41 -7.23
N MET A 128 -2.44 -9.29 -8.49
CA MET A 128 -1.90 -10.07 -9.59
C MET A 128 -0.41 -9.77 -9.84
N SER A 129 -0.04 -8.49 -9.77
CA SER A 129 1.36 -8.04 -9.89
C SER A 129 2.23 -8.55 -8.74
N LYS A 130 1.72 -8.51 -7.51
CA LYS A 130 2.38 -9.09 -6.34
C LYS A 130 2.52 -10.60 -6.44
N LEU A 131 1.50 -11.28 -6.94
CA LEU A 131 1.50 -12.72 -7.15
C LEU A 131 2.55 -13.12 -8.20
N LYS A 132 2.68 -12.34 -9.28
CA LYS A 132 3.76 -12.52 -10.26
C LYS A 132 5.13 -12.37 -9.63
N ASP A 133 5.35 -11.30 -8.86
CA ASP A 133 6.67 -11.08 -8.24
C ASP A 133 7.03 -12.22 -7.27
N LEU A 134 6.07 -12.77 -6.53
CA LEU A 134 6.27 -13.98 -5.71
C LEU A 134 6.58 -15.22 -6.55
N HIS A 135 5.86 -15.44 -7.65
CA HIS A 135 6.14 -16.55 -8.58
C HIS A 135 7.55 -16.46 -9.17
N ASP A 136 7.96 -15.27 -9.62
CA ASP A 136 9.30 -15.01 -10.12
C ASP A 136 10.36 -15.31 -9.04
N MET A 137 10.15 -14.81 -7.81
CA MET A 137 11.05 -15.09 -6.68
C MET A 137 11.18 -16.59 -6.39
N TYR A 138 10.07 -17.33 -6.34
CA TYR A 138 10.12 -18.78 -6.15
C TYR A 138 10.81 -19.51 -7.30
N THR A 139 10.63 -19.04 -8.53
CA THR A 139 11.32 -19.61 -9.69
C THR A 139 12.82 -19.38 -9.60
N TYR A 140 13.27 -18.19 -9.18
CA TYR A 140 14.69 -17.92 -8.94
C TYR A 140 15.26 -18.80 -7.82
N LEU A 141 14.53 -18.96 -6.71
CA LEU A 141 14.95 -19.86 -5.60
C LEU A 141 15.12 -21.31 -6.07
N ASN A 142 14.15 -21.81 -6.84
CA ASN A 142 14.21 -23.17 -7.40
C ASN A 142 15.41 -23.34 -8.34
N ASN A 143 15.73 -22.33 -9.14
CA ASN A 143 16.90 -22.36 -10.03
C ASN A 143 18.23 -22.36 -9.25
N ILE A 144 18.33 -21.59 -8.16
CA ILE A 144 19.51 -21.60 -7.26
C ILE A 144 19.71 -22.99 -6.65
N GLN A 145 18.62 -23.61 -6.18
CA GLN A 145 18.64 -24.93 -5.55
C GLN A 145 19.02 -26.04 -6.54
N ASN A 146 18.46 -26.01 -7.75
CA ASN A 146 18.58 -27.10 -8.71
C ASN A 146 19.70 -26.91 -9.76
N ASN A 147 20.55 -25.88 -9.63
CA ASN A 147 21.53 -25.47 -10.65
C ASN A 147 20.88 -25.18 -12.03
N GLY A 148 19.63 -24.74 -12.05
CA GLY A 148 18.91 -24.47 -13.29
C GLY A 148 19.41 -23.20 -13.98
N THR A 149 19.48 -23.22 -15.32
CA THR A 149 20.01 -22.11 -16.15
C THR A 149 18.92 -21.38 -16.96
N SER A 150 17.63 -21.71 -16.79
CA SER A 150 16.60 -21.30 -17.76
C SER A 150 16.17 -19.83 -17.70
N GLN A 151 16.34 -19.12 -16.58
CA GLN A 151 15.92 -17.71 -16.41
C GLN A 151 17.02 -16.77 -15.85
N CYS A 152 18.17 -17.34 -15.53
CA CYS A 152 19.31 -16.68 -14.91
C CYS A 152 20.58 -17.19 -15.56
N ASN A 153 21.55 -16.30 -15.76
CA ASN A 153 22.85 -16.68 -16.34
C ASN A 153 23.61 -17.61 -15.38
N ASP A 154 23.47 -17.35 -14.07
CA ASP A 154 24.08 -18.12 -13.00
C ASP A 154 23.27 -17.98 -11.69
N LYS A 155 23.66 -18.74 -10.66
CA LYS A 155 23.01 -18.72 -9.34
C LYS A 155 23.01 -17.33 -8.69
N CYS A 156 24.11 -16.60 -8.81
CA CYS A 156 24.27 -15.30 -8.16
C CYS A 156 23.38 -14.25 -8.83
N SER A 157 23.19 -14.33 -10.15
CA SER A 157 22.23 -13.50 -10.88
C SER A 157 20.78 -13.78 -10.46
N CYS A 158 20.42 -15.04 -10.21
CA CYS A 158 19.12 -15.43 -9.66
C CYS A 158 18.93 -14.90 -8.23
N ALA A 159 19.95 -15.06 -7.39
CA ALA A 159 19.92 -14.56 -6.02
C ALA A 159 19.75 -13.03 -6.00
N LYS A 160 20.44 -12.31 -6.90
CA LYS A 160 20.30 -10.86 -7.04
C LYS A 160 18.88 -10.45 -7.43
N LYS A 161 18.31 -11.04 -8.50
CA LYS A 161 16.94 -10.73 -8.94
C LYS A 161 15.91 -11.02 -7.84
N CYS A 162 16.07 -12.11 -7.10
CA CYS A 162 15.22 -12.44 -5.96
C CYS A 162 15.33 -11.39 -4.84
N ALA A 163 16.56 -11.00 -4.48
CA ALA A 163 16.82 -9.96 -3.48
C ALA A 163 16.25 -8.60 -3.88
N ASP A 164 16.40 -8.21 -5.16
CA ASP A 164 15.87 -6.93 -5.67
C ASP A 164 14.34 -6.87 -5.59
N LEU A 165 13.64 -7.96 -5.95
CA LEU A 165 12.20 -8.09 -5.80
C LEU A 165 11.76 -8.05 -4.32
N TYR A 166 12.50 -8.72 -3.44
CA TYR A 166 12.24 -8.63 -2.00
C TYR A 166 12.36 -7.18 -1.50
N MET A 167 13.42 -6.48 -1.89
CA MET A 167 13.71 -5.12 -1.41
C MET A 167 12.66 -4.10 -1.86
N LYS A 168 12.07 -4.28 -3.05
CA LYS A 168 10.93 -3.49 -3.53
C LYS A 168 9.78 -3.41 -2.52
N TYR A 169 9.53 -4.50 -1.79
CA TYR A 169 8.40 -4.61 -0.86
C TYR A 169 8.76 -4.45 0.62
N LYS A 170 10.05 -4.35 0.95
CA LYS A 170 10.52 -4.35 2.34
C LYS A 170 9.85 -3.29 3.20
N ASN A 171 9.88 -2.03 2.78
CA ASN A 171 9.33 -0.92 3.56
C ASN A 171 7.81 -1.02 3.72
N ALA A 172 7.11 -1.53 2.69
CA ALA A 172 5.67 -1.76 2.73
C ALA A 172 5.32 -2.84 3.77
N CYS A 173 6.09 -3.94 3.80
CA CYS A 173 5.89 -5.01 4.78
C CYS A 173 6.36 -4.66 6.20
N GLU A 174 7.31 -3.74 6.37
CA GLU A 174 7.65 -3.21 7.71
C GLU A 174 6.52 -2.37 8.31
N SER A 175 5.77 -1.67 7.45
CA SER A 175 4.63 -0.83 7.84
C SER A 175 3.37 -1.66 8.12
N ASN A 176 3.16 -2.75 7.37
CA ASN A 176 2.02 -3.66 7.52
C ASN A 176 2.44 -5.14 7.35
N ASN A 177 3.05 -5.71 8.38
CA ASN A 177 3.66 -7.04 8.33
C ASN A 177 2.67 -8.21 8.32
N ASN A 178 1.39 -7.98 8.63
CA ASN A 178 0.39 -9.05 8.77
C ASN A 178 -0.44 -9.30 7.50
N SER A 179 -0.07 -8.70 6.37
CA SER A 179 -0.75 -9.01 5.11
C SER A 179 -0.38 -10.42 4.62
N GLY A 180 -1.31 -11.09 3.94
CA GLY A 180 -1.04 -12.41 3.36
C GLY A 180 0.16 -12.42 2.41
N PHE A 181 0.40 -11.29 1.72
CA PHE A 181 1.57 -11.08 0.88
C PHE A 181 2.87 -11.05 1.69
N CYS A 182 2.92 -10.26 2.77
CA CYS A 182 4.13 -10.15 3.60
C CYS A 182 4.46 -11.45 4.34
N ASN A 183 3.44 -12.21 4.73
CA ASN A 183 3.63 -13.55 5.28
C ASN A 183 4.30 -14.47 4.27
N GLU A 184 3.86 -14.45 3.01
CA GLU A 184 4.48 -15.24 1.96
C GLU A 184 5.89 -14.74 1.60
N LEU A 185 6.10 -13.43 1.60
CA LEU A 185 7.42 -12.84 1.38
C LEU A 185 8.42 -13.23 2.49
N LYS A 186 7.93 -13.48 3.71
CA LYS A 186 8.74 -14.07 4.78
C LYS A 186 9.14 -15.51 4.46
N ASN A 187 8.22 -16.33 3.92
CA ASN A 187 8.55 -17.69 3.47
C ASN A 187 9.64 -17.69 2.38
N VAL A 188 9.57 -16.73 1.44
CA VAL A 188 10.62 -16.51 0.43
C VAL A 188 11.96 -16.15 1.09
N THR A 189 11.93 -15.28 2.10
CA THR A 189 13.13 -14.86 2.85
C THR A 189 13.79 -16.03 3.57
N ASP A 190 13.00 -16.88 4.22
CA ASP A 190 13.49 -18.04 4.95
C ASP A 190 14.14 -19.05 3.98
N LYS A 191 13.51 -19.31 2.83
CA LYS A 191 14.10 -20.17 1.79
C LYS A 191 15.38 -19.58 1.20
N TYR A 192 15.40 -18.28 0.89
CA TYR A 192 16.58 -17.61 0.35
C TYR A 192 17.77 -17.73 1.30
N ASN A 193 17.55 -17.42 2.58
CA ASN A 193 18.60 -17.43 3.60
C ASN A 193 19.12 -18.84 3.88
N ALA A 194 18.29 -19.88 3.68
CA ALA A 194 18.71 -21.27 3.81
C ALA A 194 19.62 -21.76 2.67
N LEU A 195 19.57 -21.15 1.48
CA LEU A 195 20.32 -21.60 0.30
C LEU A 195 21.83 -21.24 0.33
N SER A 196 22.36 -20.66 1.42
CA SER A 196 23.77 -20.30 1.63
C SER A 196 24.45 -19.66 0.40
N THR A 197 23.99 -18.46 0.03
CA THR A 197 24.50 -17.66 -1.10
C THR A 197 25.88 -17.02 -0.84
N THR A 198 26.61 -17.45 0.19
CA THR A 198 27.93 -16.93 0.60
C THR A 198 28.98 -16.97 -0.52
N LYS A 199 28.86 -17.92 -1.46
CA LYS A 199 29.72 -18.02 -2.65
C LYS A 199 29.51 -16.91 -3.69
N CYS A 200 28.45 -16.13 -3.56
CA CYS A 200 28.14 -14.99 -4.42
C CYS A 200 28.69 -13.66 -3.88
N SER A 201 29.63 -13.74 -2.92
CA SER A 201 30.29 -12.56 -2.34
C SER A 201 30.89 -11.66 -3.43
N GLY A 202 30.59 -10.36 -3.38
CA GLY A 202 31.01 -9.36 -4.36
C GLY A 202 29.98 -9.03 -5.45
N GLN A 203 29.01 -9.90 -5.73
CA GLN A 203 27.94 -9.65 -6.71
C GLN A 203 26.58 -9.32 -6.07
N LEU A 204 26.39 -9.72 -4.82
CA LEU A 204 25.17 -9.49 -4.05
C LEU A 204 25.34 -8.34 -3.07
N THR A 205 24.39 -7.41 -3.09
CA THR A 205 24.22 -6.43 -2.01
C THR A 205 23.71 -7.09 -0.73
N TYR A 206 22.93 -8.17 -0.85
CA TYR A 206 22.34 -8.88 0.28
C TYR A 206 22.62 -10.39 0.20
N ILE A 207 23.65 -10.83 0.94
CA ILE A 207 23.95 -12.25 1.13
C ILE A 207 22.86 -12.91 1.99
N MET A 208 22.36 -12.20 3.00
CA MET A 208 21.14 -12.57 3.72
C MET A 208 20.11 -11.46 3.59
N LEU A 209 18.86 -11.85 3.33
CA LEU A 209 17.75 -10.91 3.31
C LEU A 209 17.35 -10.56 4.74
N PRO A 210 17.16 -9.26 5.05
CA PRO A 210 16.77 -8.84 6.39
C PRO A 210 15.37 -9.38 6.72
N LEU A 211 15.08 -9.54 8.02
CA LEU A 211 13.71 -9.79 8.44
C LEU A 211 12.99 -8.45 8.63
N PHE A 212 11.71 -8.37 8.24
CA PHE A 212 10.90 -7.19 8.52
C PHE A 212 10.73 -7.03 10.03
N LYS A 213 11.30 -5.97 10.61
CA LYS A 213 11.00 -5.57 11.99
C LYS A 213 9.88 -4.54 11.95
N ARG A 214 8.82 -4.77 12.72
CA ARG A 214 7.69 -3.84 12.81
C ARG A 214 8.19 -2.53 13.41
N ASN A 215 8.22 -1.48 12.59
CA ASN A 215 8.59 -0.15 13.06
C ASN A 215 7.40 0.50 13.77
N HIS A 216 7.21 0.15 15.05
CA HIS A 216 6.25 0.84 15.93
C HIS A 216 6.55 2.33 16.06
N THR A 217 7.78 2.75 15.75
CA THR A 217 8.25 4.14 15.84
C THR A 217 7.46 5.08 14.94
N SER A 218 7.18 4.72 13.68
CA SER A 218 6.44 5.59 12.76
C SER A 218 4.98 5.77 13.18
N VAL A 219 4.34 4.70 13.65
CA VAL A 219 2.96 4.76 14.19
C VAL A 219 2.92 5.58 15.47
N ARG A 220 3.89 5.39 16.37
CA ARG A 220 4.01 6.21 17.59
C ARG A 220 4.19 7.69 17.27
N ILE A 221 5.07 8.04 16.33
CA ILE A 221 5.29 9.44 15.90
C ILE A 221 4.00 10.04 15.35
N ALA A 222 3.28 9.33 14.47
CA ALA A 222 2.02 9.81 13.91
C ALA A 222 0.94 10.04 14.98
N ILE A 223 0.82 9.12 15.95
CA ILE A 223 -0.11 9.27 17.09
C ILE A 223 0.30 10.47 17.93
N THR A 224 1.59 10.64 18.24
CA THR A 224 2.08 11.78 19.04
C THR A 224 1.75 13.12 18.36
N ILE A 225 1.99 13.22 17.04
CA ILE A 225 1.65 14.42 16.26
C ILE A 225 0.13 14.69 16.30
N PHE A 226 -0.69 13.65 16.12
CA PHE A 226 -2.13 13.78 16.13
C PHE A 226 -2.68 14.25 17.50
N VAL A 227 -2.13 13.70 18.59
CA VAL A 227 -2.49 14.11 19.96
C VAL A 227 -2.09 15.55 20.23
N ILE A 228 -0.89 15.98 19.83
CA ILE A 228 -0.44 17.37 19.98
C ILE A 228 -1.36 18.34 19.21
N LEU A 229 -1.76 17.96 17.99
CA LEU A 229 -2.71 18.76 17.19
C LEU A 229 -4.08 18.86 17.86
N LEU A 230 -4.63 17.76 18.39
CA LEU A 230 -5.89 17.78 19.13
C LEU A 230 -5.82 18.66 20.38
N ILE A 231 -4.72 18.59 21.14
CA ILE A 231 -4.50 19.46 22.31
C ILE A 231 -4.43 20.92 21.87
N SER A 232 -3.72 21.23 20.79
CA SER A 232 -3.59 22.60 20.28
C SER A 232 -4.95 23.16 19.82
N ILE A 233 -5.75 22.36 19.11
CA ILE A 233 -7.09 22.74 18.66
C ILE A 233 -8.03 22.96 19.85
N THR A 234 -8.02 22.06 20.83
CA THR A 234 -8.85 22.20 22.03
C THR A 234 -8.46 23.44 22.84
N LEU A 235 -7.17 23.74 22.99
CA LEU A 235 -6.70 24.99 23.61
C LEU A 235 -7.15 26.22 22.84
N LEU A 236 -7.10 26.22 21.51
CA LEU A 236 -7.58 27.33 20.67
C LEU A 236 -9.09 27.56 20.81
N VAL A 237 -9.88 26.47 20.86
CA VAL A 237 -11.33 26.52 21.08
C VAL A 237 -11.61 27.07 22.48
N VAL A 238 -11.00 26.51 23.53
CA VAL A 238 -11.15 26.99 24.90
C VAL A 238 -10.74 28.47 24.99
N HIS A 239 -9.62 28.89 24.42
CA HIS A 239 -9.21 30.29 24.43
C HIS A 239 -10.21 31.22 23.72
N LYS A 240 -10.83 30.77 22.61
CA LYS A 240 -11.83 31.54 21.86
C LYS A 240 -13.20 31.62 22.57
N PHE A 241 -13.60 30.56 23.27
CA PHE A 241 -14.96 30.43 23.85
C PHE A 241 -15.01 30.59 25.37
N THR A 242 -13.88 30.65 26.06
CA THR A 242 -13.89 30.88 27.51
C THR A 242 -13.91 32.39 27.80
N PRO A 243 -14.90 32.91 28.54
CA PRO A 243 -15.06 34.34 28.81
C PRO A 243 -14.08 34.84 29.90
N TYR A 244 -12.82 34.38 29.87
CA TYR A 244 -11.78 34.95 30.72
C TYR A 244 -11.17 36.21 30.11
N ILE A 245 -11.29 36.42 28.79
CA ILE A 245 -10.82 37.67 28.15
C ILE A 245 -11.58 38.87 28.71
N SER A 246 -12.89 38.78 28.98
CA SER A 246 -13.67 39.87 29.57
C SER A 246 -13.29 40.17 31.02
N CYS A 247 -12.97 39.13 31.82
CA CYS A 247 -12.53 39.33 33.21
C CYS A 247 -11.10 39.89 33.29
N PHE A 248 -10.18 39.40 32.45
CA PHE A 248 -8.79 39.88 32.37
C PHE A 248 -8.70 41.29 31.78
N GLN A 249 -9.49 41.61 30.76
CA GLN A 249 -9.64 42.98 30.27
C GLN A 249 -10.23 43.89 31.35
N GLY A 250 -11.17 43.40 32.16
CA GLY A 250 -11.72 44.12 33.31
C GLY A 250 -10.66 44.47 34.36
N THR A 251 -9.82 43.51 34.76
CA THR A 251 -8.72 43.76 35.71
C THR A 251 -7.62 44.64 35.14
N LEU A 252 -7.27 44.50 33.86
CA LEU A 252 -6.30 45.38 33.19
C LEU A 252 -6.84 46.81 33.04
N ARG A 253 -8.12 46.98 32.70
CA ARG A 253 -8.78 48.30 32.60
C ARG A 253 -8.90 48.97 33.98
N ARG A 254 -9.23 48.21 35.04
CA ARG A 254 -9.23 48.72 36.42
C ARG A 254 -7.85 49.17 36.88
N LYS A 255 -6.80 48.40 36.57
CA LYS A 255 -5.43 48.83 36.84
C LYS A 255 -5.09 50.11 36.07
N ARG A 256 -5.34 50.17 34.77
CA ARG A 256 -5.07 51.36 33.95
C ARG A 256 -5.79 52.61 34.47
N ASN A 257 -7.07 52.51 34.80
CA ASN A 257 -7.83 53.64 35.37
C ASN A 257 -7.25 54.10 36.72
N LYS A 258 -6.79 53.16 37.57
CA LYS A 258 -6.12 53.52 38.83
C LYS A 258 -4.83 54.32 38.60
N TRP A 259 -4.03 53.95 37.59
CA TRP A 259 -2.82 54.69 37.24
C TRP A 259 -3.14 56.08 36.65
N ASN A 260 -4.14 56.16 35.78
CA ASN A 260 -4.57 57.45 35.21
C ASN A 260 -5.13 58.41 36.27
N ASN A 261 -5.88 57.92 37.26
CA ASN A 261 -6.37 58.75 38.36
C ASN A 261 -5.23 59.25 39.27
N ILE A 262 -4.16 58.46 39.44
CA ILE A 262 -2.97 58.89 40.21
C ILE A 262 -2.20 59.98 39.45
N ASP A 263 -2.18 59.93 38.12
CA ASP A 263 -1.56 60.93 37.25
C ASP A 263 -2.36 62.25 37.25
N GLU A 264 -3.70 62.18 37.18
CA GLU A 264 -4.58 63.36 37.35
C GLU A 264 -4.41 64.02 38.73
N ASP A 265 -4.36 63.24 39.82
CA ASP A 265 -4.09 63.79 41.16
C ASP A 265 -2.71 64.47 41.22
N TYR A 266 -1.70 63.93 40.53
CA TYR A 266 -0.35 64.51 40.48
C TYR A 266 -0.30 65.82 39.67
N ASP A 267 -1.02 65.90 38.55
CA ASP A 267 -1.15 67.12 37.75
C ASP A 267 -1.93 68.23 38.48
N ILE A 268 -2.97 67.87 39.25
CA ILE A 268 -3.71 68.82 40.10
C ILE A 268 -2.80 69.38 41.21
N PHE A 269 -1.96 68.54 41.83
CA PHE A 269 -1.00 68.98 42.85
C PHE A 269 0.15 69.83 42.27
N GLN A 270 0.56 69.63 41.01
CA GLN A 270 1.53 70.51 40.35
C GLN A 270 0.92 71.86 39.96
N SER A 271 -0.34 71.90 39.53
CA SER A 271 -1.05 73.14 39.21
C SER A 271 -1.18 74.06 40.42
N TYR A 272 -1.43 73.52 41.62
CA TYR A 272 -1.57 74.32 42.84
C TYR A 272 -0.23 74.88 43.35
N ASN A 273 0.90 74.23 43.02
CA ASN A 273 2.23 74.64 43.48
C ASN A 273 2.96 75.63 42.55
N ASN A 274 2.39 75.96 41.39
CA ASN A 274 2.99 76.88 40.41
C ASN A 274 2.36 78.30 40.38
N GLU A 275 1.51 78.66 41.34
CA GLU A 275 1.11 80.06 41.58
C GLU A 275 1.95 80.73 42.68
N SER A 276 3.24 80.91 42.43
CA SER A 276 3.96 82.06 42.98
C SER A 276 5.26 82.28 42.22
N ASN A 277 5.21 83.18 41.21
CA ASN A 277 6.25 84.18 40.95
C ASN A 277 5.87 84.99 39.70
N SER A 278 5.21 86.14 39.89
CA SER A 278 5.22 87.20 38.88
C SER A 278 6.07 88.36 39.37
N THR A 279 7.28 88.46 38.81
CA THR A 279 8.12 89.65 38.86
C THR A 279 7.63 90.68 37.84
N ILE A 280 7.09 91.79 38.36
CA ILE A 280 7.24 93.20 37.91
C ILE A 280 8.34 93.37 36.83
N LYS A 281 8.24 94.03 35.65
CA LYS A 281 7.51 95.24 35.20
C LYS A 281 7.59 95.41 33.66
N SER A 282 6.48 95.89 33.08
CA SER A 282 6.32 96.87 31.98
C SER A 282 7.30 96.97 30.79
N ARG A 283 6.72 96.95 29.58
CA ARG A 283 7.01 97.92 28.50
C ARG A 283 5.69 98.38 27.85
N HIS A 284 5.35 99.65 28.08
CA HIS A 284 4.27 100.36 27.40
C HIS A 284 4.85 101.13 26.19
N HIS A 285 4.07 101.22 25.11
CA HIS A 285 4.07 102.28 24.08
C HIS A 285 2.61 102.34 23.54
N ILE A 286 1.68 103.08 24.17
CA ILE A 286 1.21 104.47 23.91
C ILE A 286 0.98 104.78 22.40
N LEU A 287 -0.19 105.28 21.94
CA LEU A 287 -0.55 106.71 21.68
C LEU A 287 -1.75 106.78 20.68
N TYR A 288 -2.68 107.75 20.58
CA TYR A 288 -2.97 109.12 21.11
C TYR A 288 -4.53 109.26 21.25
N LEU A 289 -5.10 109.86 22.31
CA LEU A 289 -5.51 111.28 22.49
C LEU A 289 -6.35 111.87 21.33
N LYS A 290 -7.60 112.27 21.61
CA LYS A 290 -7.98 113.68 21.91
C LYS A 290 -9.43 113.76 22.42
N ASP A 291 -9.68 114.87 23.11
CA ASP A 291 -10.94 115.41 23.67
C ASP A 291 -12.21 115.18 22.83
#